data_AF-A0A1I1KWN1-F1
#
_entry.id   AF-A0A1I1KWN1-F1
#
_cell.length_a   1.000
_cell.length_b   1.000
_cell.length_c   1.000
_cell.angle_alpha   90.00
_cell.angle_beta   90.00
_cell.angle_gamma   90.00
#
_symmetry.space_group_name_H-M   'P 1'
#
loop_
_entity.id
_entity.type
_entity.pdbx_description
1 polymer ?
#
loop_
_entity_poly.entity_id
_entity_poly.type
_entity_poly.pdbx_seq_one_letter_code
_entity_poly.pdbx_strand_id
1 'polypeptide(L)' 'MIEDIHLIMVDNGLDFKMRVTVRRLLKKYGYPPDLQKEAVETVVKQAEMMAQMEFKKKT' A
#
# COMPACT_ATOMS: atom_id res chain seq x y z
N MET A 1 11.13 -3.61 -5.57
CA MET A 1 10.96 -2.71 -4.39
C MET A 1 9.58 -2.07 -4.33
N ILE A 2 9.18 -1.20 -5.28
CA ILE A 2 7.78 -0.68 -5.34
C ILE A 2 6.84 -1.77 -5.89
N GLU A 3 7.33 -2.58 -6.83
CA GLU A 3 6.60 -3.71 -7.43
C GLU A 3 6.22 -4.79 -6.40
N ASP A 4 7.04 -4.99 -5.36
CA ASP A 4 6.79 -5.99 -4.31
C ASP A 4 5.67 -5.58 -3.34
N ILE A 5 5.44 -4.27 -3.16
CA ILE A 5 4.32 -3.76 -2.36
C ILE A 5 3.00 -4.02 -3.07
N HIS A 6 3.00 -3.93 -4.40
CA HIS A 6 1.83 -4.10 -5.25
C HIS A 6 1.16 -5.47 -5.07
N LEU A 7 1.95 -6.53 -4.86
CA LEU A 7 1.46 -7.90 -4.69
C LEU A 7 0.78 -8.15 -3.33
N ILE A 8 1.13 -7.38 -2.29
CA ILE A 8 0.61 -7.55 -0.93
C ILE A 8 -0.81 -6.95 -0.77
N MET A 9 -1.23 -6.11 -1.71
CA MET A 9 -2.46 -5.30 -1.59
C MET A 9 -3.74 -6.04 -2.00
N VAL A 10 -3.63 -7.22 -2.64
CA VAL A 10 -4.78 -7.88 -3.27
C VAL A 10 -5.72 -8.58 -2.28
N ASP A 11 -5.30 -8.90 -1.04
CA ASP A 11 -6.09 -9.77 -0.14
C ASP A 11 -6.34 -9.26 1.28
N ASN A 12 -5.95 -8.03 1.62
CA ASN A 12 -6.06 -7.56 3.01
C ASN A 12 -7.12 -6.47 3.16
N GLY A 13 -8.32 -6.88 3.57
CA GLY A 13 -9.35 -5.96 4.03
C GLY A 13 -8.85 -4.97 5.08
N LEU A 14 -9.21 -3.71 4.86
CA LEU A 14 -9.15 -2.54 5.76
C LEU A 14 -7.76 -2.01 6.14
N ASP A 15 -7.43 -0.91 5.47
CA ASP A 15 -6.49 0.19 5.70
C ASP A 15 -5.45 0.08 6.83
N PHE A 16 -5.86 -0.28 8.04
CA PHE A 16 -4.95 -0.41 9.19
C PHE A 16 -3.92 -1.53 9.03
N LYS A 17 -4.34 -2.73 8.59
CA LYS A 17 -3.42 -3.86 8.39
C LYS A 17 -2.41 -3.58 7.28
N MET A 18 -2.86 -2.92 6.21
CA MET A 18 -2.03 -2.50 5.10
C MET A 18 -0.95 -1.50 5.53
N ARG A 19 -1.32 -0.44 6.26
CA ARG A 19 -0.36 0.55 6.78
C ARG A 19 0.71 -0.08 7.68
N VAL A 20 0.34 -1.05 8.51
CA VAL A 20 1.32 -1.78 9.36
C VAL A 20 2.30 -2.59 8.52
N THR A 21 1.82 -3.30 7.50
CA THR A 21 2.67 -4.11 6.62
C THR A 21 3.63 -3.23 5.81
N VAL A 22 3.14 -2.14 5.22
CA VAL A 22 3.97 -1.21 4.46
C VAL A 22 5.06 -0.60 5.34
N ARG A 23 4.75 -0.16 6.57
CA ARG A 23 5.76 0.32 7.53
C ARG A 23 6.82 -0.73 7.85
N ARG A 24 6.42 -2.00 8.03
CA ARG A 24 7.37 -3.10 8.28
C ARG A 24 8.31 -3.32 7.10
N LEU A 25 7.80 -3.24 5.87
CA LEU A 25 8.60 -3.37 4.65
C LEU A 25 9.58 -2.21 4.49
N LEU A 26 9.10 -0.98 4.64
CA LEU A 26 9.95 0.22 4.56
C LEU A 26 11.10 0.16 5.57
N LYS A 27 10.82 -0.27 6.82
CA LYS A 27 11.88 -0.49 7.82
C LYS A 27 12.84 -1.61 7.43
N LYS A 28 12.35 -2.73 6.89
CA LYS A 28 13.17 -3.85 6.43
C LYS A 28 14.15 -3.44 5.32
N TYR A 29 13.74 -2.53 4.45
CA TYR A 29 14.56 -2.04 3.33
C TYR A 29 15.33 -0.74 3.65
N GLY A 30 15.36 -0.31 4.91
CA GLY A 30 16.16 0.85 5.34
C GLY A 30 15.59 2.21 4.93
N TYR A 31 14.29 2.29 4.64
CA TYR A 31 13.63 3.55 4.30
C TYR A 31 13.60 4.49 5.51
N PRO A 32 14.00 5.76 5.38
CA PRO A 32 14.18 6.64 6.51
C PRO A 32 12.82 7.04 7.12
N PRO A 33 12.72 7.11 8.46
CA PRO A 33 11.44 7.14 9.20
C PRO A 33 10.59 8.40 8.94
N ASP A 34 11.24 9.50 8.61
CA ASP A 34 10.65 10.77 8.17
C ASP A 34 9.87 10.62 6.86
N LEU A 35 10.39 9.84 5.90
CA LEU A 35 9.74 9.61 4.61
C LEU A 35 8.72 8.45 4.62
N GLN A 36 8.71 7.63 5.68
CA GLN A 36 7.81 6.47 5.75
C GLN A 36 6.34 6.85 5.74
N LYS A 37 5.98 8.02 6.32
CA LYS A 37 4.58 8.44 6.40
C LYS A 37 3.99 8.70 5.01
N GLU A 38 4.71 9.46 4.19
CA GLU A 38 4.29 9.81 2.82
C GLU A 38 4.25 8.57 1.92
N ALA A 39 5.24 7.68 2.04
CA ALA A 39 5.27 6.42 1.30
C ALA A 39 4.06 5.53 1.64
N VAL A 40 3.69 5.44 2.92
CA VAL A 40 2.51 4.68 3.37
C VAL A 40 1.21 5.31 2.83
N GLU A 41 1.06 6.63 2.89
CA GLU A 41 -0.13 7.33 2.37
C GLU A 41 -0.28 7.16 0.85
N THR A 42 0.82 7.24 0.11
CA THR A 42 0.83 7.04 -1.35
C THR A 42 0.36 5.65 -1.72
N VAL A 43 0.87 4.63 -1.02
CA VAL A 43 0.52 3.23 -1.23
C VAL A 43 -0.96 2.99 -0.92
N VAL A 44 -1.48 3.56 0.18
CA VAL A 44 -2.91 3.48 0.52
C VAL A 44 -3.77 4.08 -0.60
N LYS A 45 -3.45 5.31 -1.03
CA LYS A 45 -4.19 6.00 -2.08
C LYS A 45 -4.19 5.21 -3.40
N GLN A 46 -3.06 4.59 -3.74
CA GLN A 46 -2.95 3.73 -4.92
C GLN A 46 -3.87 2.51 -4.83
N ALA A 47 -3.93 1.85 -3.67
CA ALA A 47 -4.84 0.72 -3.46
C ALA A 47 -6.32 1.12 -3.54
N GLU A 48 -6.70 2.27 -2.97
CA GLU A 48 -8.07 2.81 -3.10
C GLU A 48 -8.43 3.08 -4.57
N MET A 49 -7.52 3.70 -5.34
CA MET A 49 -7.73 3.97 -6.75
C MET A 49 -7.87 2.67 -7.55
N MET A 50 -7.05 1.66 -7.28
CA MET A 50 -7.13 0.35 -7.94
C MET A 50 -8.45 -0.35 -7.62
N ALA A 51 -8.86 -0.35 -6.34
CA ALA A 51 -10.16 -0.91 -5.94
C ALA A 51 -11.30 -0.23 -6.70
N GLN A 52 -11.32 1.11 -6.77
CA GLN A 52 -12.33 1.85 -7.53
C GLN A 52 -12.30 1.54 -9.04
N MET A 53 -11.10 1.37 -9.63
CA MET A 53 -10.97 1.00 -11.04
C MET A 53 -11.52 -0.41 -11.31
N GLU A 54 -11.23 -1.38 -10.44
CA GLU A 54 -11.73 -2.75 -10.58
C GLU A 54 -13.26 -2.82 -10.43
N PHE A 55 -13.88 -2.00 -9.58
CA PHE A 55 -15.34 -1.89 -9.53
C PHE A 55 -15.93 -1.32 -10.83
N LYS A 56 -15.27 -0.35 -11.46
CA LYS A 56 -15.73 0.27 -12.72
C LYS A 56 -15.57 -0.63 -13.95
N LYS A 57 -14.63 -1.58 -13.95
CA LYS A 57 -14.46 -2.54 -15.07
C LYS A 57 -15.56 -3.61 -15.12
N LYS A 58 -16.28 -3.82 -14.00
CA LYS A 58 -17.31 -4.85 -13.86
C LYS A 58 -18.73 -4.34 -14.15
N THR A 59 -18.88 -3.04 -14.40
CA THR A 59 -20.10 -2.36 -14.86
C THR A 59 -19.98 -1.98 -16.32
#